data_AF-A0A8C4X7M9-F1
#
_entry.id   AF-A0A8C4X7M9-F1
#
_cell.length_a   1.000
_cell.length_b   1.000
_cell.length_c   1.000
_cell.angle_alpha   90.00
_cell.angle_beta   90.00
_cell.angle_gamma   90.00
#
_symmetry.space_group_name_H-M   'P 1'
#
loop_
_entity.id
_entity.type
_entity.pdbx_description
1 polymer ?
#
loop_
_entity_poly.entity_id
_entity_poly.type
_entity_poly.pdbx_seq_one_letter_code
_entity_poly.pdbx_strand_id
1 'polypeptide(L)'
;MACHERMEDDSGKYERIVHKNGSSYHYLKISLEFEEDTSIRLNSAQFKQLIISSLKQLFGEIGAALPFDVLQFEENTLSAVLRVYNRDLVKVWSALTLLGSYQSEMCAFRVQQVSPFLLALCGNSRT
;
A
#
# COMPACT_ATOMS: atom_id res chain seq x y z
N MET A 1 0.01 -53.22 -37.69
CA MET A 1 1.06 -52.56 -36.87
C MET A 1 0.45 -51.29 -36.31
N ALA A 2 0.00 -51.31 -35.06
CA ALA A 2 -0.47 -50.13 -34.36
C ALA A 2 0.64 -49.73 -33.36
N CYS A 3 1.25 -48.57 -33.54
CA CYS A 3 2.14 -47.98 -32.55
C CYS A 3 1.26 -47.26 -31.53
N HIS A 4 1.21 -47.80 -30.32
CA HIS A 4 0.58 -47.18 -29.16
C HIS A 4 1.59 -46.17 -28.60
N GLU A 5 1.37 -44.88 -28.84
CA GLU A 5 2.10 -43.81 -28.17
C GLU A 5 1.70 -43.78 -26.69
N ARG A 6 2.66 -44.10 -25.82
CA ARG A 6 2.52 -43.96 -24.36
C ARG A 6 2.50 -42.47 -24.03
N MET A 7 1.39 -41.97 -23.50
CA MET A 7 1.36 -40.72 -22.75
C MET A 7 2.14 -40.94 -21.44
N GLU A 8 3.29 -40.29 -21.30
CA GLU A 8 4.01 -40.20 -20.04
C GLU A 8 3.27 -39.23 -19.10
N ASP A 9 2.71 -39.79 -18.04
CA ASP A 9 2.04 -39.08 -16.96
C ASP A 9 3.07 -38.31 -16.12
N ASP A 10 3.08 -36.98 -16.24
CA ASP A 10 3.97 -36.05 -15.51
C ASP A 10 3.50 -35.81 -14.06
N SER A 11 2.76 -36.74 -13.45
CA SER A 11 2.09 -36.54 -12.15
C SER A 11 3.00 -36.75 -10.92
N GLY A 12 4.32 -36.90 -11.14
CA GLY A 12 5.30 -37.21 -10.10
C GLY A 12 6.55 -36.32 -10.07
N LYS A 13 6.64 -35.28 -10.90
CA LYS A 13 7.83 -34.39 -10.90
C LYS A 13 7.73 -33.35 -9.80
N TYR A 14 8.69 -33.38 -8.90
CA TYR A 14 8.89 -32.32 -7.90
C TYR A 14 9.75 -31.21 -8.49
N GLU A 15 9.25 -29.97 -8.46
CA GLU A 15 10.01 -28.79 -8.88
C GLU A 15 10.21 -27.83 -7.69
N ARG A 16 11.46 -27.39 -7.49
CA ARG A 16 11.80 -26.37 -6.51
C ARG A 16 12.07 -25.05 -7.22
N ILE A 17 11.11 -24.13 -7.14
CA ILE A 17 11.25 -22.78 -7.69
C ILE A 17 11.52 -21.80 -6.56
N VAL A 18 12.60 -21.02 -6.67
CA VAL A 18 12.95 -19.97 -5.70
C VAL A 18 12.88 -18.63 -6.40
N HIS A 19 11.92 -17.80 -6.00
CA HIS A 19 11.81 -16.43 -6.49
C HIS A 19 12.58 -15.48 -5.58
N LYS A 20 13.56 -14.77 -6.14
CA LYS A 20 14.23 -13.66 -5.46
C LYS A 20 13.48 -12.36 -5.76
N ASN A 21 12.95 -11.70 -4.73
CA ASN A 21 12.16 -10.47 -4.84
C ASN A 21 10.87 -10.61 -5.67
N GLY A 22 10.06 -11.63 -5.36
CA GLY A 22 8.86 -11.97 -6.11
C GLY A 22 7.70 -10.97 -6.03
N SER A 23 7.80 -9.90 -5.23
CA SER A 23 6.76 -8.90 -5.05
C SER A 23 7.20 -7.56 -5.63
N SER A 24 6.55 -7.09 -6.70
CA SER A 24 6.77 -5.76 -7.29
C SER A 24 6.11 -4.62 -6.48
N TYR A 25 5.27 -4.98 -5.52
CA TYR A 25 4.46 -4.07 -4.72
C TYR A 25 4.74 -4.23 -3.23
N HIS A 26 4.56 -3.14 -2.49
CA HIS A 26 4.44 -3.10 -1.04
C HIS A 26 3.09 -2.52 -0.65
N TYR A 27 2.58 -3.02 0.46
CA TYR A 27 1.34 -2.59 1.07
C TYR A 27 1.64 -1.88 2.37
N LEU A 28 1.03 -0.70 2.57
CA LEU A 28 1.15 0.08 3.78
C LEU A 28 -0.21 0.23 4.43
N LYS A 29 -0.33 -0.17 5.69
CA LYS A 29 -1.45 0.19 6.53
C LYS A 29 -1.11 1.49 7.25
N ILE A 30 -1.90 2.53 6.99
CA ILE A 30 -1.72 3.87 7.54
C ILE A 30 -2.99 4.30 8.27
N SER A 31 -2.85 5.12 9.29
CA SER A 31 -3.95 5.85 9.94
C SER A 31 -3.66 7.34 9.90
N LEU A 32 -4.70 8.14 9.70
CA LEU A 32 -4.60 9.59 9.84
C LEU A 32 -5.11 9.99 11.23
N GLU A 33 -4.27 10.74 11.96
CA GLU A 33 -4.59 11.26 13.29
C GLU A 33 -4.62 12.79 13.21
N PHE A 34 -5.65 13.39 13.81
CA PHE A 34 -5.78 14.84 13.96
C PHE A 34 -5.36 15.24 15.38
N GLU A 35 -4.78 16.43 15.53
CA GLU A 35 -4.33 16.94 16.84
C GLU A 35 -5.52 17.33 17.73
N GLU A 36 -6.59 17.86 17.14
CA GLU A 36 -7.85 18.15 17.81
C GLU A 36 -8.90 17.08 17.49
N ASP A 37 -9.89 16.88 18.38
CA ASP A 37 -11.10 16.07 18.14
C ASP A 37 -12.01 16.76 17.10
N THR A 38 -11.48 17.01 15.91
CA THR A 38 -12.23 17.60 14.82
C THR A 38 -13.09 16.51 14.20
N SER A 39 -14.40 16.74 14.10
CA SER A 39 -15.33 15.86 13.38
C SER A 39 -15.17 15.97 11.85
N ILE A 40 -13.94 15.98 11.36
CA ILE A 40 -13.63 16.03 9.93
C ILE A 40 -13.96 14.66 9.34
N ARG A 41 -15.05 14.60 8.59
CA ARG A 41 -15.38 13.43 7.79
C ARG A 41 -14.61 13.50 6.48
N LEU A 42 -13.59 12.66 6.37
CA LEU A 42 -12.88 12.44 5.12
C LEU A 42 -13.58 11.35 4.32
N ASN A 43 -13.88 11.64 3.06
CA ASN A 43 -14.25 10.61 2.08
C ASN A 43 -12.97 10.02 1.44
N SER A 44 -13.07 8.80 0.92
CA SER A 44 -12.05 8.12 0.12
C SER A 44 -11.38 9.01 -0.94
N ALA A 45 -12.17 9.82 -1.66
CA ALA A 45 -11.65 10.73 -2.67
C ALA A 45 -10.80 11.87 -2.07
N GLN A 46 -11.23 12.46 -0.96
CA GLN A 46 -10.49 13.51 -0.26
C GLN A 46 -9.20 12.94 0.35
N PHE A 47 -9.27 11.74 0.93
CA PHE A 47 -8.11 11.03 1.44
C PHE A 47 -7.08 10.76 0.34
N LYS A 48 -7.53 10.27 -0.82
CA LYS A 48 -6.63 10.08 -1.97
C LYS A 48 -6.01 11.42 -2.42
N GLN A 49 -6.82 12.47 -2.50
CA GLN A 49 -6.35 13.80 -2.88
C GLN A 49 -5.33 14.35 -1.87
N LEU A 50 -5.50 14.09 -0.59
CA LEU A 50 -4.56 14.48 0.47
C LEU A 50 -3.17 13.88 0.22
N ILE A 51 -3.12 12.58 -0.10
CA ILE A 51 -1.86 11.88 -0.40
C ILE A 51 -1.22 12.46 -1.67
N ILE A 52 -2.01 12.70 -2.72
CA ILE A 52 -1.52 13.33 -3.96
C ILE A 52 -0.94 14.72 -3.67
N SER A 53 -1.62 15.54 -2.87
CA SER A 53 -1.14 16.87 -2.48
C SER A 53 0.15 16.81 -1.67
N SER A 54 0.27 15.84 -0.76
CA SER A 54 1.50 15.62 0.04
C SER A 54 2.68 15.25 -0.85
N LEU A 55 2.44 14.32 -1.78
CA LEU A 55 3.43 13.92 -2.79
C LEU A 55 3.81 15.09 -3.70
N LYS A 56 2.84 15.91 -4.10
CA LYS A 56 3.05 17.11 -4.89
C LYS A 56 3.90 18.15 -4.16
N GLN A 57 3.65 18.34 -2.87
CA GLN A 57 4.37 19.32 -2.06
C GLN A 57 5.85 18.95 -1.88
N LEU A 58 6.14 17.66 -1.67
CA LEU A 58 7.52 17.21 -1.41
C LEU A 58 8.30 16.89 -2.69
N PHE A 59 7.66 16.32 -3.71
CA PHE A 59 8.33 15.81 -4.92
C PHE A 59 7.86 16.49 -6.22
N GLY A 60 7.01 17.51 -6.13
CA GLY A 60 6.46 18.23 -7.29
C GLY A 60 5.42 17.43 -8.08
N GLU A 61 5.07 17.93 -9.27
CA GLU A 61 4.05 17.32 -10.15
C GLU A 61 4.38 15.87 -10.53
N ILE A 62 5.69 15.55 -10.68
CA ILE A 62 6.14 14.19 -10.99
C ILE A 62 5.85 13.23 -9.83
N GLY A 63 6.01 13.71 -8.58
CA GLY A 63 5.66 12.96 -7.39
C GLY A 63 4.16 12.70 -7.24
N ALA A 64 3.34 13.69 -7.61
CA ALA A 64 1.89 13.60 -7.61
C ALA A 64 1.36 12.53 -8.59
N ALA A 65 2.09 12.30 -9.68
CA ALA A 65 1.77 11.31 -10.71
C ALA A 65 2.27 9.89 -10.38
N LEU A 66 2.87 9.66 -9.20
CA LEU A 66 3.33 8.34 -8.82
C LEU A 66 2.15 7.35 -8.76
N PRO A 67 2.28 6.15 -9.36
CA PRO A 67 1.21 5.17 -9.35
C PRO A 67 1.10 4.53 -7.96
N PHE A 68 0.03 4.85 -7.25
CA PHE A 68 -0.38 4.20 -6.01
C PHE A 68 -1.90 3.97 -6.00
N ASP A 69 -2.32 2.95 -5.27
CA ASP A 69 -3.74 2.61 -5.12
C ASP A 69 -4.14 2.58 -3.65
N VAL A 70 -5.32 3.11 -3.34
CA VAL A 70 -5.96 2.95 -2.02
C VAL A 70 -6.89 1.75 -2.13
N LEU A 71 -6.56 0.66 -1.44
CA LEU A 71 -7.29 -0.60 -1.52
C LEU A 71 -8.50 -0.63 -0.60
N GLN A 72 -8.32 -0.12 0.61
CA GLN A 72 -9.34 -0.07 1.64
C GLN A 72 -9.19 1.28 2.34
N PHE A 73 -10.30 1.96 2.57
CA PHE A 73 -10.36 3.15 3.41
C PHE A 73 -11.52 2.99 4.38
N GLU A 74 -11.25 3.17 5.65
CA GLU A 74 -12.23 3.12 6.72
C GLU A 74 -12.40 4.50 7.33
N GLU A 75 -13.59 5.08 7.18
CA GLU A 75 -13.88 6.45 7.61
C GLU A 75 -13.90 6.60 9.14
N ASN A 76 -14.29 5.54 9.86
CA ASN A 76 -14.44 5.57 11.32
C ASN A 76 -13.09 5.67 12.04
N THR A 77 -12.08 4.97 11.53
CA THR A 77 -10.74 4.87 12.11
C THR A 77 -9.72 5.69 11.33
N LEU A 78 -10.16 6.36 10.26
CA LEU A 78 -9.33 7.06 9.27
C LEU A 78 -8.12 6.22 8.81
N SER A 79 -8.33 4.91 8.72
CA SER A 79 -7.29 3.95 8.36
C SER A 79 -7.42 3.53 6.91
N ALA A 80 -6.28 3.41 6.23
CA ALA A 80 -6.23 3.02 4.84
C ALA A 80 -5.14 2.00 4.58
N VAL A 81 -5.35 1.17 3.55
CA VAL A 81 -4.33 0.29 2.99
C VAL A 81 -3.93 0.81 1.62
N LEU A 82 -2.67 1.20 1.48
CA LEU A 82 -2.08 1.65 0.23
C LEU A 82 -1.29 0.54 -0.43
N ARG A 83 -1.38 0.45 -1.76
CA ARG A 83 -0.48 -0.35 -2.60
C ARG A 83 0.45 0.60 -3.36
N VAL A 84 1.75 0.36 -3.26
CA VAL A 84 2.80 1.17 -3.89
C VAL A 84 3.83 0.25 -4.53
N TYR A 85 4.46 0.67 -5.62
CA TYR A 85 5.63 -0.02 -6.15
C TYR A 85 6.84 0.10 -5.21
N ASN A 86 7.68 -0.94 -5.15
CA ASN A 86 8.85 -0.96 -4.25
C ASN A 86 9.77 0.26 -4.43
N ARG A 87 9.95 0.69 -5.69
CA ARG A 87 10.80 1.84 -6.05
C ARG A 87 10.27 3.19 -5.54
N ASP A 88 8.96 3.28 -5.29
CA ASP A 88 8.27 4.51 -4.94
C ASP A 88 7.81 4.52 -3.46
N LEU A 89 7.94 3.38 -2.78
CA LEU A 89 7.61 3.20 -1.36
C LEU A 89 8.22 4.29 -0.46
N VAL A 90 9.53 4.53 -0.62
CA VAL A 90 10.26 5.50 0.20
C VAL A 90 9.73 6.91 -0.03
N LYS A 91 9.41 7.28 -1.28
CA LYS A 91 8.87 8.59 -1.62
C LYS A 91 7.48 8.77 -1.00
N VAL A 92 6.60 7.78 -1.16
CA VAL A 92 5.26 7.83 -0.58
C VAL A 92 5.34 7.94 0.94
N TRP A 93 6.16 7.14 1.60
CA TRP A 93 6.29 7.20 3.06
C TRP A 93 6.85 8.53 3.55
N SER A 94 7.91 9.05 2.93
CA SER A 94 8.47 10.36 3.34
C SER A 94 7.47 11.49 3.16
N ALA A 95 6.68 11.49 2.08
CA ALA A 95 5.64 12.49 1.86
C ALA A 95 4.51 12.40 2.89
N LEU A 96 4.08 11.19 3.25
CA LEU A 96 3.05 10.99 4.28
C LEU A 96 3.54 11.46 5.66
N THR A 97 4.79 11.17 6.01
CA THR A 97 5.36 11.53 7.32
C THR A 97 5.54 13.04 7.47
N LEU A 98 5.80 13.74 6.35
CA LEU A 98 6.03 15.19 6.34
C LEU A 98 4.74 16.00 6.13
N LEU A 99 3.61 15.37 5.86
CA LEU A 99 2.34 16.07 5.86
C LEU A 99 2.03 16.52 7.29
N GLY A 100 1.88 17.84 7.49
CA GLY A 100 1.63 18.42 8.81
C GLY A 100 0.25 19.06 8.97
N SER A 101 -0.50 19.29 7.89
CA SER A 101 -1.77 20.01 7.99
C SER A 101 -2.74 19.71 6.85
N TYR A 102 -4.03 19.67 7.18
CA TYR A 102 -5.13 19.60 6.22
C TYR A 102 -6.27 20.53 6.63
N GLN A 103 -6.72 21.41 5.71
CA GLN A 103 -7.80 22.38 5.96
C GLN A 103 -7.62 23.24 7.22
N SER A 104 -6.39 23.69 7.50
CA SER A 104 -6.02 24.49 8.69
C SER A 104 -5.95 23.71 10.01
N GLU A 105 -6.23 22.41 9.99
CA GLU A 105 -6.05 21.52 11.15
C GLU A 105 -4.72 20.76 11.04
N MET A 106 -4.05 20.59 12.18
CA MET A 106 -2.82 19.80 12.25
C MET A 106 -3.18 18.31 12.15
N CYS A 107 -2.59 17.63 11.17
CA CYS A 107 -2.83 16.20 10.95
C CYS A 107 -1.52 15.47 10.68
N ALA A 108 -1.43 14.23 11.14
CA ALA A 108 -0.26 13.39 10.95
C ALA A 108 -0.66 12.00 10.46
N PHE A 109 0.05 11.51 9.44
CA PHE A 109 -0.08 10.11 9.03
C PHE A 109 0.80 9.22 9.90
N ARG A 110 0.17 8.22 10.51
CA ARG A 110 0.84 7.18 11.28
C ARG A 110 0.89 5.89 10.47
N VAL A 111 2.10 5.45 10.13
CA VAL A 111 2.30 4.17 9.45
C VAL A 111 2.26 3.03 10.47
N GLN A 112 1.19 2.24 10.42
CA GLN A 112 0.99 1.11 11.33
C GLN A 112 1.82 -0.10 10.88
N GLN A 113 1.74 -0.50 9.62
CA GLN A 113 2.44 -1.70 9.16
C GLN A 113 2.79 -1.58 7.69
N VAL A 114 3.92 -2.18 7.30
CA VAL A 114 4.34 -2.28 5.91
C VAL A 114 4.69 -3.73 5.62
N SER A 115 4.17 -4.27 4.52
CA SER A 115 4.45 -5.65 4.11
C SER A 115 4.38 -5.79 2.59
N PRO A 116 5.23 -6.61 1.96
CA PRO A 116 5.11 -6.95 0.54
C PRO A 116 3.88 -7.80 0.21
N PHE A 117 3.19 -8.35 1.23
CA PHE A 117 2.01 -9.20 1.05
C PHE A 117 0.85 -8.74 1.95
N LEU A 118 -0.35 -8.62 1.37
CA LEU A 118 -1.56 -8.30 2.12
C LEU A 118 -1.87 -9.33 3.22
N LEU A 119 -1.61 -10.61 2.97
CA LEU A 119 -1.84 -11.66 3.97
C LEU A 119 -1.02 -11.41 5.25
N ALA A 120 0.26 -11.06 5.09
CA ALA A 120 1.12 -10.71 6.22
C ALA A 120 0.75 -9.35 6.85
N LEU A 121 0.15 -8.43 6.08
CA LEU A 121 -0.38 -7.17 6.58
C LEU A 121 -1.65 -7.35 7.43
N CYS A 122 -2.49 -8.32 7.09
CA CYS A 122 -3.70 -8.66 7.86
C CYS A 122 -3.37 -9.37 9.17
N GLY A 123 -2.21 -10.03 9.26
CA GLY A 123 -1.71 -10.59 10.51
C GLY A 123 -1.27 -9.50 11.47
N ASN A 124 -1.86 -9.49 12.67
CA ASN A 124 -1.49 -8.58 13.77
C ASN A 124 0.00 -8.72 14.10
N SER A 125 0.84 -7.83 13.56
CA SER A 125 2.28 -7.82 13.86
C SER A 125 2.63 -6.91 15.04
N ARG A 126 1.65 -6.22 15.64
CA ARG A 126 1.82 -5.20 16.70
C ARG A 126 0.91 -5.43 17.92
N THR A 127 0.61 -6.68 18.25
CA THR A 127 0.02 -7.04 19.56
C THR A 127 1.07 -7.61 20.47
#